data_AF-K1SN47-F1
#
_entry.id   AF-K1SN47-F1
#
_cell.length_a   1.000
_cell.length_b   1.000
_cell.length_c   1.000
_cell.angle_alpha   90.00
_cell.angle_beta   90.00
_cell.angle_gamma   90.00
#
_symmetry.space_group_name_H-M   'P 1'
#
loop_
_entity.id
_entity.type
_entity.pdbx_description
1 polymer ?
#
loop_
_entity_poly.entity_id
_entity_poly.type
_entity_poly.pdbx_seq_one_letter_code
_entity_poly.pdbx_strand_id
1 'polypeptide(L)'
;MAQQDFSGPQYAKWGDTPEEREKNILNSNFLKESYENRNYDAAAHYLKELLNSCPDASVAIYQRGANTYKQKINRAKSVAEKNVFIDSLMLIYDLR
;
A
#
# COMPACT_ATOMS: atom_id res chain seq x y z
N MET A 1 19.19 17.35 -6.07
CA MET A 1 18.94 16.27 -5.09
C MET A 1 19.63 15.04 -5.63
N ALA A 2 20.47 14.34 -4.86
CA ALA A 2 21.03 13.08 -5.34
C ALA A 2 19.89 12.05 -5.40
N GLN A 3 19.62 11.50 -6.58
CA GLN A 3 18.68 10.41 -6.73
C GLN A 3 19.25 9.21 -5.97
N GLN A 4 18.50 8.68 -5.01
CA GLN A 4 18.96 7.55 -4.21
C GLN A 4 19.12 6.34 -5.15
N ASP A 5 20.28 5.68 -5.12
CA ASP A 5 20.52 4.52 -5.97
C ASP A 5 19.79 3.28 -5.40
N PHE A 6 18.82 2.77 -6.16
CA PHE A 6 18.00 1.60 -5.83
C PHE A 6 18.45 0.31 -6.54
N SER A 7 19.61 0.32 -7.20
CA SER A 7 20.15 -0.85 -7.92
C SER A 7 20.69 -1.95 -6.99
N GLY A 8 20.97 -1.62 -5.73
CA GLY A 8 21.55 -2.54 -4.74
C GLY A 8 20.67 -3.76 -4.41
N PRO A 9 21.28 -4.89 -4.01
CA PRO A 9 20.58 -6.15 -3.76
C PRO A 9 19.55 -6.06 -2.62
N GLN A 10 19.73 -5.15 -1.66
CA GLN A 10 18.76 -4.90 -0.60
C GLN A 10 17.39 -4.42 -1.10
N TYR A 11 17.33 -3.91 -2.33
CA TYR A 11 16.11 -3.43 -2.96
C TYR A 11 15.47 -4.43 -3.91
N ALA A 12 16.08 -5.59 -4.18
CA ALA A 12 15.58 -6.59 -5.13
C ALA A 12 14.14 -7.04 -4.84
N LYS A 13 13.73 -7.06 -3.56
CA LYS A 13 12.36 -7.38 -3.15
C LYS A 13 11.30 -6.37 -3.62
N TRP A 14 11.72 -5.19 -4.08
CA TRP A 14 10.84 -4.12 -4.55
C TRP A 14 10.69 -4.13 -6.07
N GLY A 15 11.27 -5.07 -6.80
CA GLY A 15 11.13 -5.17 -8.26
C GLY A 15 12.39 -5.73 -8.92
N ASP A 16 12.25 -6.18 -10.16
CA ASP A 16 13.35 -6.81 -10.88
C ASP A 16 14.32 -5.76 -11.41
N THR A 17 13.80 -4.61 -11.89
CA THR A 17 14.62 -3.49 -12.40
C THR A 17 14.78 -2.35 -11.38
N PRO A 18 15.85 -1.55 -11.47
CA PRO A 18 16.02 -0.36 -10.63
C PRO A 18 14.84 0.62 -10.68
N GLU A 19 14.20 0.78 -11.83
CA GLU A 19 13.05 1.67 -12.03
C GLU A 19 11.80 1.15 -11.30
N GLU A 20 11.54 -0.16 -11.37
CA GLU A 20 10.45 -0.78 -10.62
C GLU A 20 10.67 -0.65 -9.12
N ARG A 21 11.91 -0.86 -8.67
CA ARG A 21 12.29 -0.70 -7.26
C ARG A 21 12.07 0.72 -6.79
N GLU A 22 12.53 1.72 -7.54
CA GLU A 22 12.30 3.13 -7.22
C GLU A 22 10.80 3.42 -7.11
N LYS A 23 10.01 3.04 -8.13
CA LYS A 23 8.56 3.24 -8.14
C LYS A 23 7.88 2.61 -6.92
N ASN A 24 8.19 1.35 -6.63
CA ASN A 24 7.55 0.63 -5.55
C ASN A 24 7.97 1.15 -4.16
N ILE A 25 9.23 1.56 -4.00
CA ILE A 25 9.69 2.21 -2.76
C ILE A 25 8.98 3.55 -2.56
N LEU A 26 8.85 4.36 -3.62
CA LEU A 26 8.11 5.62 -3.59
C LEU A 26 6.62 5.39 -3.25
N ASN A 27 5.98 4.41 -3.88
CA ASN A 27 4.60 4.04 -3.56
C ASN A 27 4.43 3.59 -2.10
N SER A 28 5.40 2.85 -1.55
CA SER A 28 5.41 2.46 -0.13
C SER A 28 5.51 3.66 0.81
N ASN A 29 6.30 4.67 0.43
CA ASN A 29 6.40 5.94 1.16
C ASN A 29 5.10 6.74 1.03
N PHE A 30 4.55 6.88 -0.17
CA PHE A 30 3.29 7.59 -0.38
C PHE A 30 2.10 6.91 0.28
N LEU A 31 2.06 5.58 0.36
CA LEU A 31 1.09 4.84 1.16
C LEU A 31 1.15 5.27 2.63
N LYS A 32 2.37 5.33 3.19
CA LYS A 32 2.59 5.75 4.59
C LYS A 32 2.13 7.19 4.80
N GLU A 33 2.61 8.13 3.98
CA GLU A 33 2.30 9.55 4.10
C GLU A 33 0.80 9.81 3.89
N SER A 34 0.17 9.16 2.91
CA SER A 34 -1.27 9.29 2.66
C SER A 34 -2.08 8.81 3.86
N TYR A 35 -1.69 7.69 4.47
CA TYR A 35 -2.32 7.20 5.69
C TYR A 35 -2.14 8.18 6.86
N GLU A 36 -0.92 8.67 7.10
CA GLU A 36 -0.61 9.64 8.17
C GLU A 36 -1.39 10.96 7.97
N ASN A 37 -1.52 11.42 6.73
CA ASN A 37 -2.32 12.59 6.35
C ASN A 37 -3.83 12.32 6.31
N ARG A 38 -4.27 11.11 6.67
CA ARG A 38 -5.69 10.70 6.67
C ARG A 38 -6.35 10.75 5.28
N ASN A 39 -5.55 10.76 4.22
CA ASN A 39 -6.02 10.61 2.84
C ASN A 39 -6.11 9.12 2.48
N TYR A 40 -7.17 8.47 2.96
CA TYR A 40 -7.33 7.03 2.83
C TYR A 40 -7.64 6.56 1.40
N ASP A 41 -8.12 7.45 0.54
CA ASP A 41 -8.35 7.15 -0.88
C ASP A 41 -7.02 7.05 -1.62
N ALA A 42 -6.11 8.01 -1.41
CA ALA A 42 -4.75 7.93 -1.94
C ALA A 42 -4.00 6.73 -1.35
N ALA A 43 -4.14 6.49 -0.05
CA ALA A 43 -3.53 5.32 0.59
C ALA A 43 -4.03 4.01 -0.02
N ALA A 44 -5.33 3.86 -0.28
CA ALA A 44 -5.89 2.67 -0.92
C ALA A 44 -5.39 2.51 -2.37
N HIS A 45 -5.21 3.62 -3.10
CA HIS A 45 -4.64 3.62 -4.45
C HIS A 45 -3.21 3.07 -4.46
N TYR A 46 -2.30 3.63 -3.64
CA TYR A 46 -0.92 3.16 -3.57
C TYR A 46 -0.79 1.72 -3.05
N LEU A 47 -1.65 1.33 -2.10
CA LEU A 47 -1.73 -0.05 -1.66
C LEU A 47 -2.01 -1.00 -2.82
N LYS A 48 -3.01 -0.68 -3.67
CA LYS A 48 -3.37 -1.51 -4.82
C LYS A 48 -2.20 -1.65 -5.79
N GLU A 49 -1.46 -0.58 -6.05
CA GLU A 49 -0.27 -0.66 -6.91
C GLU A 49 0.78 -1.61 -6.33
N LEU A 50 1.07 -1.49 -5.03
CA LEU A 50 2.06 -2.32 -4.35
C LEU A 50 1.67 -3.81 -4.29
N LEU A 51 0.39 -4.11 -4.07
CA LEU A 51 -0.10 -5.48 -4.07
C LEU A 51 0.02 -6.14 -5.45
N ASN A 52 -0.07 -5.36 -6.52
CA ASN A 52 0.07 -5.85 -7.88
C ASN A 52 1.54 -5.98 -8.32
N SER A 53 2.44 -5.14 -7.79
CA SER A 53 3.83 -5.08 -8.24
C SER A 53 4.80 -5.85 -7.36
N CYS A 54 4.68 -5.75 -6.04
CA CYS A 54 5.62 -6.33 -5.09
C CYS A 54 4.94 -6.72 -3.76
N PRO A 55 3.95 -7.63 -3.77
CA PRO A 55 3.19 -8.01 -2.57
C PRO A 55 4.13 -8.48 -1.43
N ASP A 56 5.17 -9.23 -1.76
CA ASP A 56 6.10 -9.83 -0.78
C ASP A 56 7.19 -8.86 -0.27
N ALA A 57 7.23 -7.61 -0.75
CA ALA A 57 8.31 -6.68 -0.43
C ALA A 57 8.38 -6.32 1.06
N SER A 58 7.21 -6.24 1.72
CA SER A 58 7.13 -5.82 3.12
C SER A 58 5.77 -6.12 3.76
N VAL A 59 5.80 -6.80 4.92
CA VAL A 59 4.64 -6.99 5.80
C VAL A 59 3.98 -5.66 6.21
N ALA A 60 4.75 -4.56 6.24
CA ALA A 60 4.22 -3.24 6.58
C ALA A 60 3.20 -2.72 5.55
N ILE A 61 3.25 -3.18 4.30
CA ILE A 61 2.28 -2.83 3.25
C ILE A 61 0.89 -3.33 3.66
N TYR A 62 0.78 -4.60 4.05
CA TYR A 62 -0.47 -5.19 4.53
C TYR A 62 -0.97 -4.57 5.83
N GLN A 63 -0.08 -4.29 6.79
CA GLN A 63 -0.48 -3.64 8.04
C GLN A 63 -1.05 -2.23 7.81
N ARG A 64 -0.39 -1.44 6.94
CA ARG A 64 -0.88 -0.10 6.56
C ARG A 64 -2.18 -0.21 5.76
N GLY A 65 -2.27 -1.14 4.82
CA GLY A 65 -3.48 -1.39 4.04
C GLY A 65 -4.67 -1.76 4.92
N ALA A 66 -4.49 -2.67 5.87
CA ALA A 66 -5.53 -3.06 6.81
C ALA A 66 -6.00 -1.86 7.65
N ASN A 67 -5.07 -1.02 8.11
CA ASN A 67 -5.42 0.21 8.84
C ASN A 67 -6.17 1.21 7.95
N THR A 68 -5.75 1.38 6.69
CA THR A 68 -6.44 2.24 5.71
C THR A 68 -7.90 1.80 5.54
N TYR A 69 -8.16 0.51 5.32
CA TYR A 69 -9.54 0.03 5.14
C TYR A 69 -10.36 0.08 6.43
N LYS A 70 -9.79 -0.18 7.60
CA LYS A 70 -10.47 0.09 8.89
C LYS A 70 -10.91 1.54 9.00
N GLN A 71 -10.07 2.47 8.58
CA GLN A 71 -10.36 3.91 8.60
C GLN A 71 -11.42 4.30 7.55
N LYS A 72 -11.47 3.63 6.40
CA LYS A 72 -12.54 3.81 5.41
C LYS A 72 -13.88 3.23 5.90
N ILE A 73 -13.88 2.04 6.51
CA ILE A 73 -15.05 1.41 7.15
C ILE A 73 -15.67 2.35 8.19
N ASN A 74 -14.83 2.96 9.05
CA ASN A 74 -15.30 3.88 10.08
C ASN A 74 -15.87 5.19 9.53
N ARG A 75 -15.53 5.54 8.28
CA ARG A 75 -15.99 6.77 7.59
C ARG A 75 -17.09 6.53 6.57
N ALA A 76 -17.39 5.27 6.27
CA ALA A 76 -18.39 4.89 5.27
C ALA A 76 -19.77 5.45 5.68
N LYS A 77 -20.47 6.03 4.71
CA LYS A 77 -21.79 6.66 4.95
C LYS A 77 -22.96 5.71 4.71
N SER A 78 -22.70 4.59 4.06
CA SER A 78 -23.71 3.59 3.72
C SER A 78 -23.25 2.18 4.09
N VAL A 79 -24.22 1.30 4.32
CA VAL A 79 -23.96 -0.13 4.56
C VAL A 79 -23.29 -0.77 3.34
N ALA A 80 -23.72 -0.40 2.13
CA ALA A 80 -23.13 -0.91 0.89
C ALA A 80 -21.64 -0.57 0.78
N GLU A 81 -21.28 0.70 0.99
CA GLU A 81 -19.89 1.16 0.98
C GLU A 81 -19.07 0.47 2.09
N LYS A 82 -19.65 0.34 3.28
CA LYS A 82 -19.00 -0.34 4.40
C LYS A 82 -18.67 -1.79 4.07
N ASN A 83 -19.60 -2.52 3.45
CA ASN A 83 -19.40 -3.91 3.06
C ASN A 83 -18.27 -4.07 2.04
N VAL A 84 -18.22 -3.21 1.01
CA VAL A 84 -17.12 -3.21 0.03
C VAL A 84 -15.75 -3.01 0.70
N PHE A 85 -15.66 -2.13 1.69
CA PHE A 85 -14.42 -1.93 2.43
C PHE A 85 -14.09 -3.07 3.39
N ILE A 86 -15.09 -3.75 3.95
CA ILE A 86 -14.89 -4.97 4.74
C ILE A 86 -14.33 -6.08 3.84
N ASP A 87 -14.90 -6.30 2.66
CA ASP A 87 -14.40 -7.31 1.71
C ASP A 87 -12.94 -7.03 1.32
N SER A 88 -12.63 -5.75 1.06
CA SER A 88 -11.25 -5.33 0.78
C SER A 88 -10.30 -5.56 1.96
N LEU A 89 -10.76 -5.35 3.20
CA LEU A 89 -9.99 -5.62 4.41
C LEU A 89 -9.73 -7.11 4.59
N MET A 90 -10.73 -7.96 4.30
CA MET A 90 -10.59 -9.42 4.37
C MET A 90 -9.57 -9.92 3.35
N LEU A 91 -9.61 -9.42 2.11
CA LEU A 91 -8.60 -9.74 1.10
C LEU A 91 -7.18 -9.42 1.57
N ILE A 92 -6.97 -8.30 2.25
CA ILE A 92 -5.65 -7.94 2.79
C ILE A 92 -5.18 -8.93 3.87
N TYR A 93 -6.09 -9.48 4.66
CA TYR A 93 -5.75 -10.49 5.66
C TYR A 93 -5.44 -11.85 5.04
N ASP A 94 -6.13 -12.22 3.97
CA ASP A 94 -5.86 -13.48 3.26
C ASP A 94 -4.52 -13.45 2.51
N LEU A 95 -4.08 -12.27 2.08
CA LEU A 95 -2.81 -12.08 1.36
C LEU A 95 -1.57 -11.92 2.27
N ARG A 96 -1.74 -11.80 3.59
CA ARG A 96 -0.65 -11.50 4.54
C ARG A 96 -0.05 -12.78 5.14
#